data_AF-A0A959H7I2-F1
#
_entry.id   AF-A0A959H7I2-F1
#
_cell.length_a   1.000
_cell.length_b   1.000
_cell.length_c   1.000
_cell.angle_alpha   90.00
_cell.angle_beta   90.00
_cell.angle_gamma   90.00
#
_symmetry.space_group_name_H-M   'P 1'
#
loop_
_entity.id
_entity.type
_entity.pdbx_description
1 polymer ?
#
loop_
_entity_poly.entity_id
_entity_poly.type
_entity_poly.pdbx_seq_one_letter_code
_entity_poly.pdbx_strand_id
1 'polypeptide(L)'
;MAKPDYIQVFEHQRLLVGEMAGSGPFTEAHFQALARYAVPEWEKYYSVLHRGIRFSKYVGVIQVGGLTVEILPKASRPGEQDQRLWQHVLLDMLRACRLLKADQLPAAGLRLRPNSILDHYIAVFLEEVETLLRQGITREYSRRSENLPVLKGRLLFHRQIRENLAHAERFFTEHGRYGYEHLFNRIISSALQALRQFPMAPALEGKLQILSQQFPLLPPIDAGQVEWARLPFGRKTERYRSAVEAALLLLRQYRPDIRAGSRPLIAILFDMNLLFEEYVFRQLANLRMDGLQVYRQLSRPFWERRYIRPDIVLEYGGCRFVLDTKWKALPRASPNMDDLRQMFVYAQFFDAP
;
A
#
# COMPACT_ATOMS: atom_id res chain seq x y z
N MET A 1 -11.09 -23.18 6.55
CA MET A 1 -10.74 -22.56 5.25
C MET A 1 -9.62 -23.35 4.60
N ALA A 2 -9.65 -23.55 3.28
CA ALA A 2 -8.54 -24.18 2.54
C ALA A 2 -7.26 -23.34 2.68
N LYS A 3 -6.10 -23.98 2.70
CA LYS A 3 -4.80 -23.29 2.79
C LYS A 3 -4.67 -22.36 1.57
N PRO A 4 -4.36 -21.07 1.74
CA PRO A 4 -4.15 -20.18 0.60
C PRO A 4 -2.96 -20.66 -0.23
N ASP A 5 -3.14 -20.65 -1.56
CA ASP A 5 -2.11 -20.97 -2.53
C ASP A 5 -1.07 -19.85 -2.52
N TYR A 6 0.20 -20.20 -2.33
CA TYR A 6 1.28 -19.24 -2.20
C TYR A 6 2.34 -19.49 -3.26
N ILE A 7 2.63 -18.44 -4.03
CA ILE A 7 3.55 -18.47 -5.15
C ILE A 7 4.61 -17.37 -4.95
N GLN A 8 5.88 -17.73 -5.12
CA GLN A 8 6.99 -16.78 -5.15
C GLN A 8 7.55 -16.71 -6.57
N VAL A 9 7.69 -15.48 -7.07
CA VAL A 9 8.26 -15.15 -8.38
C VAL A 9 9.21 -13.98 -8.24
N PHE A 10 10.02 -13.71 -9.26
CA PHE A 10 10.87 -12.53 -9.34
C PHE A 10 10.24 -11.44 -10.21
N GLU A 11 10.66 -10.19 -10.02
CA GLU A 11 10.38 -9.12 -10.98
C GLU A 11 10.78 -9.54 -12.40
N HIS A 12 10.05 -9.07 -13.42
CA HIS A 12 10.22 -9.46 -14.83
C HIS A 12 10.00 -10.94 -15.18
N GLN A 13 9.78 -11.82 -14.20
CA GLN A 13 9.51 -13.23 -14.45
C GLN A 13 8.17 -13.41 -15.18
N ARG A 14 8.11 -14.41 -16.06
CA ARG A 14 6.86 -14.91 -16.62
C ARG A 14 6.41 -16.15 -15.84
N LEU A 15 5.10 -16.29 -15.71
CA LEU A 15 4.47 -17.46 -15.12
C LEU A 15 3.35 -17.96 -16.04
N LEU A 16 3.56 -19.12 -16.64
CA LEU A 16 2.63 -19.76 -17.56
C LEU A 16 1.81 -20.85 -16.86
N VAL A 17 0.58 -21.07 -17.33
CA VAL A 17 -0.27 -22.13 -16.77
C VAL A 17 0.41 -23.49 -16.92
N GLY A 18 0.54 -24.21 -15.81
CA GLY A 18 1.23 -25.50 -15.71
C GLY A 18 2.66 -25.42 -15.18
N GLU A 19 3.28 -24.23 -15.12
CA GLU A 19 4.62 -24.07 -14.54
C GLU A 19 4.60 -24.22 -13.02
N MET A 20 5.63 -24.87 -12.45
CA MET A 20 5.79 -24.99 -11.01
C MET A 20 6.22 -23.66 -10.40
N ALA A 21 5.53 -23.21 -9.35
CA ALA A 21 5.80 -21.95 -8.70
C ALA A 21 5.64 -22.08 -7.18
N GLY A 22 6.74 -22.36 -6.48
CA GLY A 22 6.72 -22.60 -5.04
C GLY A 22 6.08 -23.96 -4.70
N SER A 23 4.99 -23.95 -3.94
CA SER A 23 4.37 -25.17 -3.38
C SER A 23 3.44 -25.93 -4.35
N GLY A 24 3.22 -25.43 -5.57
CA GLY A 24 2.33 -26.07 -6.54
C GLY A 24 2.42 -25.45 -7.94
N PRO A 25 1.69 -26.00 -8.93
CA PRO A 25 1.64 -25.44 -10.27
C PRO A 25 0.78 -24.18 -10.34
N PHE A 26 1.14 -23.25 -11.22
CA PHE A 26 0.29 -22.13 -11.60
C PHE A 26 -0.88 -22.63 -12.44
N THR A 27 -2.08 -22.61 -11.88
CA THR A 27 -3.27 -23.19 -12.51
C THR A 27 -4.00 -22.20 -13.40
N GLU A 28 -4.90 -22.72 -14.25
CA GLU A 28 -5.82 -21.89 -15.02
C GLU A 28 -6.67 -20.99 -14.09
N ALA A 29 -7.07 -21.50 -12.92
CA ALA A 29 -7.81 -20.72 -11.94
C ALA A 29 -6.99 -19.55 -11.35
N HIS A 30 -5.67 -19.70 -11.23
CA HIS A 30 -4.76 -18.62 -10.82
C HIS A 30 -4.61 -17.56 -11.90
N PHE A 31 -4.38 -17.99 -13.15
CA PHE A 31 -4.30 -17.11 -14.31
C PHE A 31 -5.56 -16.26 -14.45
N GLN A 32 -6.75 -16.88 -14.42
CA GLN A 32 -8.02 -16.19 -14.50
C GLN A 32 -8.26 -15.23 -13.34
N ALA A 33 -7.72 -15.52 -12.14
CA ALA A 33 -7.81 -14.61 -10.99
C ALA A 33 -7.05 -13.31 -11.24
N LEU A 34 -5.81 -13.41 -11.75
CA LEU A 34 -4.97 -12.25 -12.05
C LEU A 34 -5.44 -11.49 -13.30
N ALA A 35 -5.75 -12.21 -14.39
CA ALA A 35 -6.17 -11.60 -15.65
C ALA A 35 -7.42 -10.72 -15.53
N ARG A 36 -8.33 -11.02 -14.58
CA ARG A 36 -9.52 -10.19 -14.29
C ARG A 36 -9.17 -8.77 -13.84
N TYR A 37 -8.01 -8.58 -13.23
CA TYR A 37 -7.55 -7.28 -12.71
C TYR A 37 -6.54 -6.59 -13.62
N ALA A 38 -6.28 -7.12 -14.82
CA ALA A 38 -5.45 -6.50 -15.85
C ALA A 38 -6.19 -5.35 -16.55
N VAL A 39 -6.62 -4.36 -15.76
CA VAL A 39 -7.15 -3.08 -16.23
C VAL A 39 -6.01 -2.09 -16.48
N PRO A 40 -6.18 -1.02 -17.28
CA PRO A 40 -5.11 -0.09 -17.64
C PRO A 40 -4.32 0.47 -16.44
N GLU A 41 -4.97 0.69 -15.30
CA GLU A 41 -4.32 1.18 -14.07
C GLU A 41 -3.33 0.17 -13.45
N TRP A 42 -3.47 -1.10 -13.80
CA TRP A 42 -2.73 -2.24 -13.26
C TRP A 42 -1.73 -2.87 -14.23
N GLU A 43 -1.78 -2.52 -15.51
CA GLU A 43 -0.83 -2.99 -16.54
C GLU A 43 0.63 -2.66 -16.19
N LYS A 44 0.86 -1.60 -15.41
CA LYS A 44 2.19 -1.24 -14.93
C LYS A 44 2.80 -2.27 -13.96
N TYR A 45 1.99 -3.10 -13.31
CA TYR A 45 2.44 -4.10 -12.33
C TYR A 45 2.71 -5.46 -13.00
N TYR A 46 1.86 -5.87 -13.94
CA TYR A 46 2.06 -7.05 -14.77
C TYR A 46 1.24 -6.97 -16.06
N SER A 47 1.66 -7.73 -17.07
CA SER A 47 0.95 -7.86 -18.35
C SER A 47 0.43 -9.29 -18.55
N VAL A 48 -0.74 -9.40 -19.19
CA VAL A 48 -1.34 -10.69 -19.56
C VAL A 48 -0.65 -11.26 -20.81
N LEU A 49 -0.30 -12.54 -20.76
CA LEU A 49 0.18 -13.34 -21.89
C LEU A 49 -0.86 -14.39 -22.27
N HIS A 50 -0.65 -15.09 -23.39
CA HIS A 50 -1.43 -16.28 -23.70
C HIS A 50 -1.24 -17.35 -22.60
N ARG A 51 -2.27 -17.55 -21.78
CA ARG A 51 -2.27 -18.47 -20.63
C ARG A 51 -1.09 -18.22 -19.68
N GLY A 52 -0.86 -16.97 -19.32
CA GLY A 52 0.17 -16.61 -18.36
C GLY A 52 0.23 -15.13 -18.00
N ILE A 53 1.08 -14.79 -17.06
CA ILE A 53 1.32 -13.43 -16.57
C ILE A 53 2.81 -13.12 -16.67
N ARG A 54 3.17 -11.89 -17.04
CA ARG A 54 4.54 -11.38 -16.94
C ARG A 54 4.57 -10.23 -15.95
N PHE A 55 5.35 -10.39 -14.90
CA PHE A 55 5.55 -9.34 -13.90
C PHE A 55 6.46 -8.23 -14.45
N SER A 56 6.36 -7.05 -13.87
CA SER A 56 7.16 -5.88 -14.23
C SER A 56 8.30 -5.67 -13.21
N LYS A 57 8.73 -4.43 -13.01
CA LYS A 57 9.76 -3.97 -12.05
C LYS A 57 9.26 -3.77 -10.61
N TYR A 58 8.02 -4.13 -10.33
CA TYR A 58 7.44 -3.95 -9.01
C TYR A 58 7.63 -5.21 -8.16
N VAL A 59 8.00 -5.02 -6.90
CA VAL A 59 8.20 -6.08 -5.89
C VAL A 59 7.20 -5.92 -4.75
N GLY A 60 6.92 -7.00 -4.03
CA GLY A 60 5.96 -6.99 -2.92
C GLY A 60 4.98 -8.16 -3.02
N VAL A 61 3.72 -7.93 -2.65
CA VAL A 61 2.70 -9.00 -2.57
C VAL A 61 1.41 -8.59 -3.27
N ILE A 62 0.82 -9.52 -4.02
CA ILE A 62 -0.53 -9.46 -4.58
C ILE A 62 -1.33 -10.61 -4.00
N GLN A 63 -2.50 -10.34 -3.45
CA GLN A 63 -3.42 -11.36 -2.99
C GLN A 63 -4.77 -11.21 -3.69
N VAL A 64 -5.22 -12.29 -4.35
CA VAL A 64 -6.48 -12.34 -5.10
C VAL A 64 -7.29 -13.55 -4.64
N GLY A 65 -8.32 -13.30 -3.83
CA GLY A 65 -9.05 -14.36 -3.14
C GLY A 65 -8.10 -15.25 -2.33
N GLY A 66 -8.04 -16.54 -2.67
CA GLY A 66 -7.18 -17.53 -2.01
C GLY A 66 -5.74 -17.62 -2.52
N LEU A 67 -5.38 -16.88 -3.58
CA LEU A 67 -4.04 -16.89 -4.17
C LEU A 67 -3.22 -15.71 -3.62
N THR A 68 -2.04 -15.99 -3.11
CA THR A 68 -1.02 -15.00 -2.75
C THR A 68 0.20 -15.16 -3.64
N VAL A 69 0.57 -14.10 -4.35
CA VAL A 69 1.78 -14.03 -5.17
C VAL A 69 2.73 -13.02 -4.54
N GLU A 70 3.91 -13.47 -4.14
CA GLU A 70 5.01 -12.62 -3.70
C GLU A 70 6.01 -12.44 -4.84
N ILE A 71 6.35 -11.19 -5.12
CA ILE A 71 7.26 -10.78 -6.19
C ILE A 71 8.55 -10.26 -5.55
N LEU A 72 9.64 -10.97 -5.76
CA LEU A 72 10.95 -10.72 -5.18
C LEU A 72 11.86 -9.91 -6.12
N PRO A 73 12.84 -9.16 -5.59
CA PRO A 73 13.85 -8.50 -6.41
C PRO A 73 14.69 -9.52 -7.18
N LYS A 74 15.02 -9.24 -8.45
CA LYS A 74 15.81 -10.14 -9.28
C LYS A 74 17.20 -10.40 -8.69
N ALA A 75 17.66 -11.64 -8.79
CA ALA A 75 19.00 -12.06 -8.43
C ALA A 75 20.03 -11.72 -9.51
N SER A 76 21.27 -11.42 -9.10
CA SER A 76 22.36 -10.98 -9.98
C SER A 76 22.79 -12.00 -11.04
N ARG A 77 22.41 -13.28 -10.95
CA ARG A 77 22.75 -14.32 -11.93
C ARG A 77 21.62 -15.35 -12.15
N PRO A 78 21.38 -15.81 -13.39
CA PRO A 78 20.50 -16.95 -13.66
C PRO A 78 21.06 -18.21 -12.96
N GLY A 79 20.27 -18.82 -12.07
CA GLY A 79 20.65 -20.04 -11.35
C GLY A 79 20.87 -19.89 -9.83
N GLU A 80 21.12 -18.67 -9.33
CA GLU A 80 21.26 -18.36 -7.89
C GLU A 80 20.01 -17.64 -7.36
N GLN A 81 18.85 -18.28 -7.51
CA GLN A 81 17.57 -17.74 -7.08
C GLN A 81 17.18 -18.28 -5.70
N ASP A 82 17.99 -17.97 -4.68
CA ASP A 82 17.59 -18.23 -3.29
C ASP A 82 16.47 -17.27 -2.89
N GLN A 83 15.23 -17.75 -3.00
CA GLN A 83 14.03 -17.00 -2.64
C GLN A 83 14.07 -16.50 -1.19
N ARG A 84 14.67 -17.26 -0.26
CA ARG A 84 14.76 -16.86 1.15
C ARG A 84 15.72 -15.69 1.32
N LEU A 85 16.87 -15.74 0.66
CA LEU A 85 17.83 -14.64 0.65
C LEU A 85 17.19 -13.36 0.08
N TRP A 86 16.56 -13.45 -1.09
CA TRP A 86 15.98 -12.27 -1.75
C TRP A 86 14.76 -11.71 -1.03
N GLN A 87 13.97 -12.57 -0.38
CA GLN A 87 12.93 -12.13 0.54
C GLN A 87 13.53 -11.36 1.73
N HIS A 88 14.60 -11.86 2.34
CA HIS A 88 15.28 -11.17 3.44
C HIS A 88 15.81 -9.79 3.02
N VAL A 89 16.51 -9.74 1.87
CA VAL A 89 17.02 -8.48 1.29
C VAL A 89 15.90 -7.48 1.04
N LEU A 90 14.77 -7.92 0.47
CA LEU A 90 13.61 -7.03 0.26
C LEU A 90 13.10 -6.45 1.59
N LEU A 91 12.94 -7.29 2.61
CA LEU A 91 12.45 -6.84 3.93
C LEU A 91 13.41 -5.85 4.58
N ASP A 92 14.72 -6.07 4.48
CA ASP A 92 15.73 -5.15 5.03
C ASP A 92 15.73 -3.81 4.30
N MET A 93 15.60 -3.82 2.97
CA MET A 93 15.44 -2.57 2.21
C MET A 93 14.18 -1.82 2.66
N LEU A 94 13.04 -2.51 2.77
CA LEU A 94 11.79 -1.88 3.20
C LEU A 94 11.88 -1.32 4.62
N ARG A 95 12.58 -1.99 5.55
CA ARG A 95 12.84 -1.48 6.91
C ARG A 95 13.73 -0.24 6.90
N ALA A 96 14.86 -0.29 6.18
CA ALA A 96 15.80 0.84 6.07
C ALA A 96 15.12 2.08 5.46
N CYS A 97 14.24 1.88 4.48
CA CYS A 97 13.45 2.94 3.86
C CYS A 97 12.29 3.44 4.74
N ARG A 98 12.09 2.87 5.94
CA ARG A 98 10.95 3.13 6.86
C ARG A 98 9.58 2.82 6.24
N LEU A 99 9.54 1.89 5.28
CA LEU A 99 8.30 1.35 4.71
C LEU A 99 7.75 0.22 5.60
N LEU A 100 8.61 -0.48 6.35
CA LEU A 100 8.18 -1.38 7.42
C LEU A 100 8.62 -0.80 8.78
N LYS A 101 7.66 -0.58 9.69
CA LYS A 101 7.95 -0.24 11.08
C LYS A 101 8.62 -1.44 11.76
N ALA A 102 9.83 -1.27 12.29
CA ALA A 102 10.62 -2.35 12.89
C ALA A 102 10.04 -2.87 14.23
N ASP A 103 9.32 -2.02 14.96
CA ASP A 103 9.01 -2.25 16.39
C ASP A 103 7.62 -2.86 16.65
N GLN A 104 6.84 -3.21 15.62
CA GLN A 104 5.45 -3.69 15.76
C GLN A 104 5.24 -5.16 15.38
N LEU A 105 6.30 -5.96 15.29
CA LEU A 105 6.17 -7.41 15.26
C LEU A 105 5.77 -7.90 16.66
N PRO A 106 4.67 -8.66 16.82
CA PRO A 106 4.22 -9.07 18.16
C PRO A 106 5.31 -9.86 18.88
N ALA A 107 5.64 -9.43 20.10
CA ALA A 107 6.69 -9.99 20.97
C ALA A 107 6.38 -11.39 21.54
N ALA A 108 5.42 -12.14 20.98
CA ALA A 108 5.05 -13.44 21.48
C ALA A 108 4.68 -14.42 20.35
N GLY A 109 5.57 -15.38 20.09
CA GLY A 109 5.19 -16.74 19.69
C GLY A 109 4.51 -16.93 18.35
N LEU A 110 4.35 -15.90 17.51
CA LEU A 110 3.82 -16.11 16.18
C LEU A 110 4.89 -16.74 15.30
N ARG A 111 4.76 -18.06 15.10
CA ARG A 111 5.12 -18.67 13.82
C ARG A 111 4.22 -18.08 12.73
N LEU A 112 4.34 -16.77 12.48
CA LEU A 112 3.93 -16.18 11.21
C LEU A 112 4.62 -17.04 10.15
N ARG A 113 3.92 -17.42 9.09
CA ARG A 113 4.64 -17.83 7.88
C ARG A 113 5.67 -16.74 7.61
N PRO A 114 6.94 -17.05 7.32
CA PRO A 114 7.97 -16.03 7.16
C PRO A 114 7.47 -14.93 6.21
N ASN A 115 7.10 -13.81 6.85
CA ASN A 115 6.99 -12.44 6.37
C ASN A 115 6.22 -12.20 5.06
N SER A 116 4.91 -12.45 5.06
CA SER A 116 4.02 -11.76 4.11
C SER A 116 4.07 -10.27 4.42
N ILE A 117 4.63 -9.45 3.51
CA ILE A 117 4.66 -7.99 3.62
C ILE A 117 3.27 -7.44 3.94
N LEU A 118 2.23 -8.02 3.34
CA LEU A 118 0.84 -7.67 3.60
C LEU A 118 0.42 -7.96 5.06
N ASP A 119 0.79 -9.11 5.61
CA ASP A 119 0.50 -9.46 7.01
C ASP A 119 1.13 -8.46 7.97
N HIS A 120 2.32 -7.91 7.66
CA HIS A 120 2.94 -6.86 8.45
C HIS A 120 2.10 -5.58 8.48
N TYR A 121 1.67 -5.10 7.31
CA TYR A 121 0.81 -3.91 7.24
C TYR A 121 -0.54 -4.13 7.93
N ILE A 122 -1.11 -5.33 7.83
CA ILE A 122 -2.32 -5.71 8.56
C ILE A 122 -2.05 -5.70 10.06
N ALA A 123 -0.96 -6.29 10.54
CA ALA A 123 -0.61 -6.33 11.95
C ALA A 123 -0.47 -4.92 12.55
N VAL A 124 0.28 -4.04 11.86
CA VAL A 124 0.41 -2.62 12.22
C VAL A 124 -0.97 -1.98 12.31
N PHE A 125 -1.81 -2.11 11.28
CA PHE A 125 -3.15 -1.54 11.30
C PHE A 125 -3.98 -2.04 12.49
N LEU A 126 -4.01 -3.34 12.76
CA LEU A 126 -4.78 -3.92 13.84
C LEU A 126 -4.27 -3.45 15.23
N GLU A 127 -2.96 -3.25 15.40
CA GLU A 127 -2.42 -2.70 16.65
C GLU A 127 -2.81 -1.23 16.87
N GLU A 128 -2.79 -0.41 15.81
CA GLU A 128 -3.23 0.99 15.88
C GLU A 128 -4.73 1.08 16.19
N VAL A 129 -5.55 0.18 15.63
CA VAL A 129 -7.00 0.09 15.94
C VAL A 129 -7.25 -0.36 17.38
N GLU A 130 -6.51 -1.36 17.86
CA GLU A 130 -6.62 -1.83 19.24
C GLU A 130 -6.24 -0.71 20.23
N THR A 131 -5.13 -0.02 19.96
CA THR A 131 -4.69 1.13 20.76
C THR A 131 -5.74 2.23 20.78
N LEU A 132 -6.34 2.54 19.63
CA LEU A 132 -7.41 3.52 19.53
C LEU A 132 -8.66 3.10 20.32
N LEU A 133 -9.05 1.82 20.28
CA LEU A 133 -10.18 1.30 21.07
C LEU A 133 -9.91 1.40 22.57
N ARG A 134 -8.70 1.08 23.03
CA ARG A 134 -8.28 1.25 24.44
C ARG A 134 -8.39 2.71 24.90
N GLN A 135 -8.11 3.67 24.02
CA GLN A 135 -8.24 5.11 24.30
C GLN A 135 -9.67 5.65 24.17
N GLY A 136 -10.59 4.85 23.61
CA GLY A 136 -11.96 5.23 23.33
C GLY A 136 -12.15 5.92 21.98
N ILE A 137 -13.12 5.43 21.21
CA ILE A 137 -13.51 6.03 19.92
C ILE A 137 -14.52 7.17 20.10
N THR A 138 -14.36 8.22 19.30
CA THR A 138 -15.17 9.44 19.34
C THR A 138 -16.55 9.19 18.74
N ARG A 139 -17.58 9.70 19.43
CA ARG A 139 -18.93 9.90 18.88
C ARG A 139 -19.08 11.36 18.44
N GLU A 140 -19.84 11.58 17.38
CA GLU A 140 -20.15 12.91 16.89
C GLU A 140 -21.62 13.01 16.50
N TYR A 141 -22.14 14.23 16.49
CA TYR A 141 -23.45 14.54 15.93
C TYR A 141 -23.35 14.63 14.41
N SER A 142 -23.97 13.70 13.69
CA SER A 142 -24.20 13.84 12.26
C SER A 142 -25.61 14.39 12.01
N ARG A 143 -25.76 15.33 11.06
CA ARG A 143 -27.08 15.80 10.61
C ARG A 143 -27.61 14.83 9.57
N ARG A 144 -28.79 14.27 9.79
CA ARG A 144 -29.52 13.49 8.79
C ARG A 144 -30.81 14.18 8.43
N SER A 145 -31.13 14.18 7.14
CA SER A 145 -32.38 14.68 6.59
C SER A 145 -33.18 13.51 6.03
N GLU A 146 -34.33 13.20 6.62
CA GLU A 146 -35.13 12.00 6.32
C GLU A 146 -36.63 12.31 6.31
N ASN A 147 -37.40 11.51 5.56
CA ASN A 147 -38.86 11.63 5.46
C ASN A 147 -39.59 10.61 6.35
N LEU A 148 -39.95 11.04 7.56
CA LEU A 148 -40.43 10.19 8.64
C LEU A 148 -41.92 10.38 8.89
N PRO A 149 -42.65 9.36 9.40
CA PRO A 149 -44.05 9.52 9.78
C PRO A 149 -44.26 10.36 11.06
N VAL A 150 -43.17 10.81 11.69
CA VAL A 150 -43.18 11.56 12.95
C VAL A 150 -42.30 12.79 12.85
N LEU A 151 -42.73 13.88 13.49
CA LEU A 151 -41.95 15.12 13.54
C LEU A 151 -40.82 14.98 14.57
N LYS A 152 -39.58 14.80 14.09
CA LYS A 152 -38.38 14.67 14.93
C LYS A 152 -37.29 15.63 14.47
N GLY A 153 -36.92 16.59 15.31
CA GLY A 153 -35.92 17.61 14.97
C GLY A 153 -36.50 18.77 14.16
N ARG A 154 -35.69 19.35 13.28
CA ARG A 154 -36.03 20.55 12.51
C ARG A 154 -36.78 20.17 11.22
N LEU A 155 -37.97 20.72 11.00
CA LEU A 155 -38.68 20.53 9.73
C LEU A 155 -37.97 21.26 8.59
N LEU A 156 -37.71 20.57 7.48
CA LEU A 156 -37.14 21.16 6.27
C LEU A 156 -38.26 21.56 5.32
N PHE A 157 -38.82 22.76 5.50
CA PHE A 157 -40.00 23.24 4.77
C PHE A 157 -39.92 23.07 3.24
N HIS A 158 -38.79 23.45 2.63
CA HIS A 158 -38.63 23.31 1.17
C HIS A 158 -38.77 21.86 0.67
N ARG A 159 -38.27 20.89 1.44
CA ARG A 159 -38.40 19.46 1.14
C ARG A 159 -39.78 18.93 1.51
N GLN A 160 -40.35 19.40 2.62
CA GLN A 160 -41.70 19.04 3.05
C GLN A 160 -42.74 19.39 1.99
N ILE A 161 -42.71 20.62 1.47
CA ILE A 161 -43.64 21.05 0.42
C ILE A 161 -43.43 20.22 -0.84
N ARG A 162 -42.17 19.95 -1.23
CA ARG A 162 -41.85 19.23 -2.45
C ARG A 162 -42.20 17.74 -2.41
N GLU A 163 -41.90 17.06 -1.31
CA GLU A 163 -42.00 15.60 -1.21
C GLU A 163 -43.28 15.12 -0.54
N ASN A 164 -43.91 15.95 0.31
CA ASN A 164 -45.04 15.54 1.15
C ASN A 164 -46.32 16.36 0.93
N LEU A 165 -46.46 17.06 -0.21
CA LEU A 165 -47.65 17.88 -0.51
C LEU A 165 -48.96 17.07 -0.41
N ALA A 166 -48.91 15.81 -0.85
CA ALA A 166 -50.03 14.85 -0.79
C ALA A 166 -49.87 13.77 0.29
N HIS A 167 -48.81 13.85 1.11
CA HIS A 167 -48.47 12.88 2.16
C HIS A 167 -48.41 13.56 3.52
N ALA A 168 -49.57 13.99 4.02
CA ALA A 168 -49.71 14.70 5.29
C ALA A 168 -49.28 13.85 6.50
N GLU A 169 -49.25 12.53 6.34
CA GLU A 169 -48.75 11.56 7.31
C GLU A 169 -47.22 11.53 7.45
N ARG A 170 -46.47 12.33 6.67
CA ARG A 170 -45.00 12.34 6.68
C ARG A 170 -44.41 13.75 6.86
N PHE A 171 -43.26 13.79 7.53
CA PHE A 171 -42.49 14.97 7.85
C PHE A 171 -41.04 14.82 7.39
N PHE A 172 -40.62 15.69 6.48
CA PHE A 172 -39.26 15.80 6.02
C PHE A 172 -38.45 16.62 7.02
N THR A 173 -37.67 15.94 7.86
CA THR A 173 -37.01 16.53 9.02
C THR A 173 -35.51 16.34 8.97
N GLU A 174 -34.78 17.32 9.49
CA GLU A 174 -33.36 17.25 9.79
C GLU A 174 -33.15 17.11 11.30
N HIS A 175 -32.46 16.06 11.73
CA HIS A 175 -32.14 15.86 13.14
C HIS A 175 -30.70 15.40 13.32
N GLY A 176 -30.11 15.78 14.46
CA GLY A 176 -28.78 15.35 14.86
C GLY A 176 -28.83 13.95 15.47
N ARG A 177 -28.05 13.01 14.93
CA ARG A 177 -27.84 11.69 15.53
C ARG A 177 -26.46 11.65 16.17
N TYR A 178 -26.42 11.48 17.49
CA TYR A 178 -25.17 11.24 18.20
C TYR A 178 -24.76 9.77 17.99
N GLY A 179 -23.63 9.53 17.34
CA GLY A 179 -23.20 8.17 17.02
C GLY A 179 -21.74 8.10 16.61
N TYR A 180 -21.31 6.89 16.23
CA TYR A 180 -19.93 6.65 15.80
C TYR A 180 -19.70 6.91 14.31
N GLU A 181 -20.70 7.41 13.57
CA GLU A 181 -20.63 7.68 12.13
C GLU A 181 -19.81 8.94 11.82
N HIS A 182 -18.54 8.90 12.22
CA HIS A 182 -17.51 9.90 11.97
C HIS A 182 -16.61 9.42 10.83
N LEU A 183 -16.05 10.35 10.03
CA LEU A 183 -15.21 10.01 8.87
C LEU A 183 -14.07 9.05 9.22
N PHE A 184 -13.33 9.30 10.30
CA PHE A 184 -12.22 8.42 10.70
C PHE A 184 -12.68 7.04 11.13
N ASN A 185 -13.82 6.94 11.82
CA ASN A 185 -14.40 5.65 12.16
C ASN A 185 -14.87 4.91 10.91
N ARG A 186 -15.46 5.61 9.92
CA ARG A 186 -15.86 5.00 8.64
C ARG A 186 -14.67 4.47 7.86
N ILE A 187 -13.55 5.20 7.81
CA ILE A 187 -12.30 4.74 7.19
C ILE A 187 -11.84 3.42 7.84
N ILE A 188 -11.71 3.41 9.18
CA ILE A 188 -11.23 2.24 9.93
C ILE A 188 -12.19 1.06 9.78
N SER A 189 -13.50 1.29 9.93
CA SER A 189 -14.54 0.27 9.75
C SER A 189 -14.51 -0.33 8.34
N SER A 190 -14.27 0.50 7.31
CA SER A 190 -14.14 0.02 5.92
C SER A 190 -12.92 -0.88 5.75
N ALA A 191 -11.78 -0.53 6.34
CA ALA A 191 -10.57 -1.34 6.28
C ALA A 191 -10.76 -2.69 6.99
N LEU A 192 -11.34 -2.70 8.19
CA LEU A 192 -11.70 -3.94 8.90
C LEU A 192 -12.62 -4.83 8.05
N GLN A 193 -13.65 -4.25 7.43
CA GLN A 193 -14.58 -4.99 6.56
C GLN A 193 -13.90 -5.54 5.30
N ALA A 194 -13.00 -4.78 4.67
CA ALA A 194 -12.26 -5.23 3.49
C ALA A 194 -11.34 -6.42 3.81
N LEU A 195 -10.61 -6.36 4.93
CA LEU A 195 -9.65 -7.40 5.33
C LEU A 195 -10.31 -8.74 5.62
N ARG A 196 -11.58 -8.77 6.05
CA ARG A 196 -12.33 -10.03 6.33
C ARG A 196 -12.50 -10.93 5.10
N GLN A 197 -12.24 -10.42 3.90
CA GLN A 197 -12.42 -11.15 2.66
C GLN A 197 -11.14 -11.90 2.22
N PHE A 198 -10.03 -11.71 2.94
CA PHE A 198 -8.74 -12.30 2.60
C PHE A 198 -8.31 -13.35 3.62
N PRO A 199 -7.81 -14.51 3.18
CA PRO A 199 -7.12 -15.42 4.10
C PRO A 199 -5.84 -14.77 4.64
N MET A 200 -5.57 -14.96 5.92
CA MET A 200 -4.38 -14.43 6.60
C MET A 200 -3.88 -15.41 7.66
N ALA A 201 -2.80 -15.06 8.35
CA ALA A 201 -2.31 -15.86 9.47
C ALA A 201 -3.39 -16.02 10.57
N PRO A 202 -3.57 -17.20 11.18
CA PRO A 202 -4.65 -17.46 12.15
C PRO A 202 -4.75 -16.46 13.30
N ALA A 203 -3.62 -15.95 13.79
CA ALA A 203 -3.64 -14.95 14.85
C ALA A 203 -4.06 -13.56 14.39
N LEU A 204 -3.72 -13.15 13.16
CA LEU A 204 -4.21 -11.91 12.58
C LEU A 204 -5.71 -12.03 12.31
N GLU A 205 -6.17 -13.19 11.85
CA GLU A 205 -7.59 -13.47 11.65
C GLU A 205 -8.37 -13.37 12.97
N GLY A 206 -7.87 -14.01 14.04
CA GLY A 206 -8.47 -13.91 15.37
C GLY A 206 -8.51 -12.48 15.90
N LYS A 207 -7.41 -11.72 15.76
CA LYS A 207 -7.35 -10.30 16.17
C LYS A 207 -8.32 -9.44 15.35
N LEU A 208 -8.37 -9.64 14.03
CA LEU A 208 -9.32 -8.95 13.13
C LEU A 208 -10.77 -9.23 13.53
N GLN A 209 -11.10 -10.47 13.88
CA GLN A 209 -12.45 -10.85 14.30
C GLN A 209 -12.86 -10.13 15.59
N ILE A 210 -11.99 -10.13 16.61
CA ILE A 210 -12.24 -9.44 17.88
C ILE A 210 -12.43 -7.95 17.65
N LEU A 211 -11.51 -7.31 16.93
CA LEU A 211 -11.58 -5.87 16.67
C LEU A 211 -12.80 -5.51 15.82
N SER A 212 -13.19 -6.35 14.86
CA SER A 212 -14.39 -6.13 14.04
C SER A 212 -15.68 -6.22 14.85
N GLN A 213 -15.71 -6.97 15.96
CA GLN A 213 -16.86 -7.05 16.86
C GLN A 213 -16.93 -5.85 17.81
N GLN A 214 -15.77 -5.36 18.26
CA GLN A 214 -15.67 -4.22 19.17
C GLN A 214 -15.85 -2.86 18.45
N PHE A 215 -15.42 -2.77 17.19
CA PHE A 215 -15.51 -1.56 16.39
C PHE A 215 -16.90 -1.43 15.74
N PRO A 216 -17.50 -0.22 15.68
CA PRO A 216 -18.81 -0.04 15.08
C PRO A 216 -18.81 -0.40 13.58
N LEU A 217 -19.81 -1.19 13.18
CA LEU A 217 -20.10 -1.45 11.77
C LEU A 217 -20.68 -0.18 11.14
N LEU A 218 -19.97 0.39 10.16
CA LEU A 218 -20.34 1.64 9.50
C LEU A 218 -20.36 1.46 7.97
N PRO A 219 -21.13 2.30 7.25
CA PRO A 219 -21.17 2.23 5.79
C PRO A 219 -19.77 2.41 5.18
N PRO A 220 -19.38 1.52 4.23
CA PRO A 220 -18.08 1.57 3.61
C PRO A 220 -17.86 2.92 2.90
N ILE A 221 -16.59 3.25 2.69
CA ILE A 221 -16.19 4.44 1.94
C ILE A 221 -15.33 4.03 0.75
N ASP A 222 -15.37 4.83 -0.30
CA ASP A 222 -14.36 4.78 -1.35
C ASP A 222 -13.12 5.57 -0.91
N ALA A 223 -12.03 4.86 -0.63
CA ALA A 223 -10.77 5.48 -0.23
C ALA A 223 -10.11 6.31 -1.35
N GLY A 224 -10.51 6.11 -2.61
CA GLY A 224 -10.08 6.95 -3.74
C GLY A 224 -10.60 8.39 -3.65
N GLN A 225 -11.74 8.60 -2.97
CA GLN A 225 -12.33 9.92 -2.75
C GLN A 225 -11.80 10.62 -1.50
N VAL A 226 -10.95 9.94 -0.71
CA VAL A 226 -10.38 10.51 0.52
C VAL A 226 -9.02 11.16 0.24
N GLU A 227 -9.04 12.48 0.18
CA GLU A 227 -7.83 13.29 0.09
C GLU A 227 -7.18 13.46 1.47
N TRP A 228 -6.02 12.81 1.66
CA TRP A 228 -5.26 12.84 2.92
C TRP A 228 -5.02 14.26 3.43
N ALA A 229 -4.61 15.18 2.55
CA ALA A 229 -4.29 16.56 2.87
C ALA A 229 -5.51 17.37 3.38
N ARG A 230 -6.74 16.91 3.12
CA ARG A 230 -7.98 17.56 3.53
C ARG A 230 -8.61 16.92 4.77
N LEU A 231 -7.98 15.92 5.37
CA LEU A 231 -8.53 15.28 6.56
C LEU A 231 -8.49 16.24 7.76
N PRO A 232 -9.61 16.42 8.49
CA PRO A 232 -9.72 17.38 9.58
C PRO A 232 -9.09 16.84 10.87
N PHE A 233 -7.79 16.59 10.84
CA PHE A 233 -7.03 16.29 12.06
C PHE A 233 -6.96 17.53 12.94
N GLY A 234 -7.36 17.37 14.20
CA GLY A 234 -7.29 18.39 15.23
C GLY A 234 -7.01 17.75 16.58
N ARG A 235 -7.02 18.54 17.64
CA ARG A 235 -6.61 18.09 18.99
C ARG A 235 -7.34 16.82 19.48
N LYS A 236 -8.63 16.65 19.14
CA LYS A 236 -9.44 15.50 19.55
C LYS A 236 -9.29 14.27 18.64
N THR A 237 -8.76 14.46 17.43
CA THR A 237 -8.68 13.42 16.41
C THR A 237 -7.24 13.04 16.04
N GLU A 238 -6.25 13.73 16.61
CA GLU A 238 -4.83 13.41 16.37
C GLU A 238 -4.49 11.96 16.73
N ARG A 239 -5.12 11.41 17.78
CA ARG A 239 -4.98 10.00 18.16
C ARG A 239 -5.42 8.99 17.10
N TYR A 240 -6.23 9.42 16.12
CA TYR A 240 -6.66 8.58 15.01
C TYR A 240 -5.62 8.48 13.90
N ARG A 241 -4.63 9.39 13.86
CA ARG A 241 -3.73 9.56 12.71
C ARG A 241 -3.13 8.24 12.26
N SER A 242 -2.43 7.53 13.14
CA SER A 242 -1.77 6.27 12.80
C SER A 242 -2.73 5.20 12.27
N ALA A 243 -3.90 5.04 12.91
CA ALA A 243 -4.90 4.06 12.50
C ALA A 243 -5.52 4.42 11.13
N VAL A 244 -5.76 5.71 10.88
CA VAL A 244 -6.30 6.21 9.60
C VAL A 244 -5.25 6.11 8.49
N GLU A 245 -3.98 6.41 8.77
CA GLU A 245 -2.87 6.23 7.82
C GLU A 245 -2.77 4.76 7.37
N ALA A 246 -2.73 3.84 8.33
CA ALA A 246 -2.65 2.42 8.05
C ALA A 246 -3.90 1.90 7.32
N ALA A 247 -5.09 2.35 7.72
CA ALA A 247 -6.35 2.00 7.04
C ALA A 247 -6.37 2.48 5.59
N LEU A 248 -5.99 3.74 5.33
CA LEU A 248 -5.99 4.30 3.98
C LEU A 248 -4.92 3.66 3.10
N LEU A 249 -3.76 3.29 3.67
CA LEU A 249 -2.76 2.51 2.94
C LEU A 249 -3.38 1.21 2.43
N LEU A 250 -4.01 0.43 3.31
CA LEU A 250 -4.63 -0.85 2.93
C LEU A 250 -5.81 -0.66 1.97
N LEU A 251 -6.70 0.29 2.23
CA LEU A 251 -7.88 0.53 1.39
C LEU A 251 -7.54 1.03 -0.02
N ARG A 252 -6.48 1.84 -0.17
CA ARG A 252 -6.04 2.31 -1.50
C ARG A 252 -5.48 1.19 -2.35
N GLN A 253 -4.95 0.15 -1.73
CA GLN A 253 -4.47 -1.06 -2.38
C GLN A 253 -5.55 -2.13 -2.57
N TYR A 254 -6.69 -1.99 -1.89
CA TYR A 254 -7.82 -2.89 -1.99
C TYR A 254 -8.64 -2.61 -3.26
N ARG A 255 -9.10 -3.68 -3.91
CA ARG A 255 -10.05 -3.64 -5.02
C ARG A 255 -11.15 -4.68 -4.76
N PRO A 256 -12.40 -4.24 -4.55
CA PRO A 256 -13.52 -5.16 -4.43
C PRO A 256 -13.83 -5.80 -5.78
N ASP A 257 -14.19 -7.10 -5.78
CA ASP A 257 -14.76 -7.74 -6.97
C ASP A 257 -16.28 -7.62 -6.93
N ILE A 258 -16.87 -6.94 -7.91
CA ILE A 258 -18.31 -6.63 -7.97
C ILE A 258 -19.09 -7.76 -8.70
N ARG A 259 -18.40 -8.76 -9.28
CA ARG A 259 -19.03 -9.87 -10.01
C ARG A 259 -19.35 -11.06 -9.10
N ALA A 260 -20.37 -11.84 -9.48
CA ALA A 260 -20.71 -13.09 -8.80
C ALA A 260 -19.52 -14.07 -8.82
N GLY A 261 -19.19 -14.68 -7.67
CA GLY A 261 -17.96 -15.48 -7.48
C GLY A 261 -16.72 -14.66 -7.07
N SER A 262 -16.96 -13.57 -6.34
CA SER A 262 -16.01 -12.51 -5.96
C SER A 262 -14.64 -13.02 -5.49
N ARG A 263 -13.57 -12.57 -6.15
CA ARG A 263 -12.19 -12.71 -5.67
C ARG A 263 -11.60 -11.32 -5.45
N PRO A 264 -11.80 -10.72 -4.27
CA PRO A 264 -11.24 -9.39 -4.01
C PRO A 264 -9.72 -9.42 -4.13
N LEU A 265 -9.16 -8.28 -4.48
CA LEU A 265 -7.72 -8.11 -4.64
C LEU A 265 -7.19 -7.11 -3.61
N ILE A 266 -6.00 -7.37 -3.07
CA ILE A 266 -5.21 -6.40 -2.33
C ILE A 266 -3.74 -6.56 -2.71
N ALA A 267 -3.00 -5.47 -2.91
CA ALA A 267 -1.58 -5.56 -3.24
C ALA A 267 -0.73 -4.45 -2.64
N ILE A 268 0.36 -4.84 -1.99
CA ILE A 268 1.39 -3.91 -1.52
C ILE A 268 2.59 -4.08 -2.46
N LEU A 269 2.74 -3.14 -3.40
CA LEU A 269 3.78 -3.18 -4.42
C LEU A 269 4.65 -1.92 -4.37
N PHE A 270 5.95 -2.11 -4.57
CA PHE A 270 6.98 -1.07 -4.58
C PHE A 270 7.74 -1.10 -5.90
N ASP A 271 8.03 0.06 -6.48
CA ASP A 271 8.92 0.14 -7.63
C ASP A 271 10.34 -0.19 -7.15
N MET A 272 10.93 -1.26 -7.67
CA MET A 272 12.23 -1.74 -7.20
C MET A 272 13.36 -0.74 -7.46
N ASN A 273 13.27 0.07 -8.51
CA ASN A 273 14.29 1.08 -8.79
C ASN A 273 14.25 2.19 -7.75
N LEU A 274 13.05 2.72 -7.46
CA LEU A 274 12.87 3.76 -6.44
C LEU A 274 13.20 3.23 -5.03
N LEU A 275 12.86 1.97 -4.75
CA LEU A 275 13.21 1.33 -3.49
C LEU A 275 14.72 1.22 -3.31
N PHE A 276 15.44 0.82 -4.36
CA PHE A 276 16.90 0.72 -4.34
C PHE A 276 17.57 2.10 -4.21
N GLU A 277 17.10 3.11 -4.95
CA GLU A 277 17.55 4.49 -4.83
C GLU A 277 17.41 5.01 -3.39
N GLU A 278 16.22 4.87 -2.80
CA GLU A 278 15.95 5.28 -1.42
C GLU A 278 16.82 4.49 -0.44
N TYR A 279 17.01 3.20 -0.66
CA TYR A 279 17.85 2.36 0.20
C TYR A 279 19.29 2.87 0.23
N VAL A 280 19.91 3.09 -0.94
CA VAL A 280 21.27 3.61 -1.05
C VAL A 280 21.38 4.98 -0.38
N PHE A 281 20.42 5.88 -0.63
CA PHE A 281 20.36 7.19 0.02
C PHE A 281 20.35 7.06 1.55
N ARG A 282 19.49 6.19 2.11
CA ARG A 282 19.42 5.99 3.56
C ARG A 282 20.70 5.41 4.14
N GLN A 283 21.35 4.47 3.45
CA GLN A 283 22.64 3.92 3.89
C GLN A 283 23.69 5.03 3.97
N LEU A 284 23.80 5.86 2.93
CA LEU A 284 24.74 6.99 2.89
C LEU A 284 24.41 8.04 3.95
N ALA A 285 23.14 8.43 4.09
CA ALA A 285 22.70 9.42 5.06
C ALA A 285 22.88 8.97 6.52
N ASN A 286 22.92 7.66 6.77
CA ASN A 286 23.17 7.09 8.09
C ASN A 286 24.67 6.96 8.42
N LEU A 287 25.58 7.22 7.46
CA LEU A 287 27.01 7.26 7.72
C LEU A 287 27.34 8.42 8.66
N ARG A 288 27.88 8.10 9.83
CA ARG A 288 28.32 9.09 10.83
C ARG A 288 29.72 9.59 10.49
N MET A 289 29.83 10.33 9.39
CA MET A 289 31.07 10.98 8.97
C MET A 289 30.94 12.48 9.11
N ASP A 290 31.86 13.10 9.86
CA ASP A 290 31.86 14.55 10.06
C ASP A 290 32.08 15.28 8.72
N GLY A 291 31.22 16.27 8.44
CA GLY A 291 31.27 17.05 7.21
C GLY A 291 30.69 16.35 5.98
N LEU A 292 30.15 15.13 6.09
CA LEU A 292 29.41 14.49 5.01
C LEU A 292 27.97 15.03 4.94
N GLN A 293 27.61 15.58 3.78
CA GLN A 293 26.23 15.99 3.49
C GLN A 293 25.68 15.16 2.33
N VAL A 294 24.52 14.53 2.56
CA VAL A 294 23.87 13.67 1.58
C VAL A 294 22.57 14.32 1.15
N TYR A 295 22.49 14.68 -0.13
CA TYR A 295 21.34 15.33 -0.73
C TYR A 295 20.62 14.38 -1.67
N ARG A 296 19.30 14.41 -1.60
CA ARG A 296 18.42 13.84 -2.63
C ARG A 296 17.72 14.98 -3.36
N GLN A 297 17.17 14.68 -4.53
CA GLN A 297 16.19 15.54 -5.17
C GLN A 297 16.71 16.90 -5.67
N LEU A 298 18.02 17.14 -5.65
CA LEU A 298 18.63 18.35 -6.20
C LEU A 298 18.47 18.36 -7.72
N SER A 299 17.93 19.45 -8.25
CA SER A 299 17.76 19.65 -9.68
C SER A 299 18.49 20.90 -10.14
N ARG A 300 19.06 20.85 -11.35
CA ARG A 300 19.63 22.00 -12.04
C ARG A 300 18.93 22.19 -13.40
N PRO A 301 18.69 23.44 -13.84
CA PRO A 301 18.22 23.69 -15.20
C PRO A 301 19.18 23.06 -16.21
N PHE A 302 18.63 22.41 -17.24
CA PHE A 302 19.41 21.74 -18.27
C PHE A 302 19.14 22.30 -19.66
N TRP A 303 17.87 22.31 -20.06
CA TRP A 303 17.45 22.79 -21.37
C TRP A 303 16.02 23.34 -21.31
N GLU A 304 15.85 24.64 -21.56
CA GLU A 304 14.57 25.34 -21.45
C GLU A 304 13.88 25.07 -20.08
N ARG A 305 12.72 24.41 -20.09
CA ARG A 305 11.94 24.03 -18.90
C ARG A 305 12.29 22.64 -18.35
N ARG A 306 13.35 22.01 -18.88
CA ARG A 306 13.82 20.68 -18.46
C ARG A 306 14.95 20.83 -17.45
N TYR A 307 14.89 19.98 -16.43
CA TYR A 307 15.88 19.93 -15.37
C TYR A 307 16.56 18.56 -15.39
N ILE A 308 17.83 18.55 -15.02
CA ILE A 308 18.53 17.32 -14.66
C ILE A 308 18.47 17.15 -13.15
N ARG A 309 18.29 15.90 -12.74
CA ARG A 309 18.21 15.50 -11.35
C ARG A 309 18.94 14.17 -11.23
N PRO A 310 20.14 14.12 -10.65
CA PRO A 310 20.72 12.86 -10.23
C PRO A 310 19.95 12.29 -9.03
N ASP A 311 20.12 10.99 -8.81
CA ASP A 311 19.51 10.30 -7.69
C ASP A 311 20.01 10.87 -6.35
N ILE A 312 21.34 10.92 -6.20
CA ILE A 312 22.02 11.33 -4.96
C ILE A 312 23.20 12.25 -5.26
N VAL A 313 23.37 13.27 -4.44
CA VAL A 313 24.55 14.15 -4.44
C VAL A 313 25.19 14.12 -3.07
N LEU A 314 26.49 13.91 -3.00
CA LEU A 314 27.27 13.95 -1.77
C LEU A 314 28.17 15.18 -1.79
N GLU A 315 28.32 15.84 -0.64
CA GLU A 315 29.37 16.83 -0.41
C GLU A 315 30.23 16.36 0.75
N TYR A 316 31.54 16.26 0.51
CA TYR A 316 32.51 15.82 1.50
C TYR A 316 33.90 16.39 1.17
N GLY A 317 34.57 16.96 2.16
CA GLY A 317 35.92 17.50 1.99
C GLY A 317 36.05 18.63 0.96
N GLY A 318 34.98 19.39 0.74
CA GLY A 318 34.92 20.44 -0.29
C GLY A 318 34.68 19.94 -1.71
N CYS A 319 34.58 18.62 -1.91
CA CYS A 319 34.24 18.01 -3.20
C CYS A 319 32.76 17.64 -3.23
N ARG A 320 32.16 17.74 -4.42
CA ARG A 320 30.81 17.22 -4.69
C ARG A 320 30.92 15.96 -5.52
N PHE A 321 30.18 14.93 -5.15
CA PHE A 321 30.07 13.67 -5.89
C PHE A 321 28.63 13.46 -6.34
N VAL A 322 28.44 12.98 -7.56
CA VAL A 322 27.12 12.59 -8.06
C VAL A 322 27.04 11.08 -8.16
N LEU A 323 25.97 10.52 -7.61
CA LEU A 323 25.68 9.09 -7.65
C LEU A 323 24.35 8.89 -8.38
N ASP A 324 24.36 8.01 -9.38
CA ASP A 324 23.19 7.48 -10.06
C ASP A 324 23.08 5.99 -9.75
N THR A 325 21.91 5.57 -9.28
CA THR A 325 21.66 4.21 -8.82
C THR A 325 20.87 3.44 -9.87
N LYS A 326 21.33 2.23 -10.21
CA LYS A 326 20.65 1.37 -11.18
C LYS A 326 20.46 -0.03 -10.62
N TRP A 327 19.22 -0.50 -10.57
CA TRP A 327 18.89 -1.88 -10.23
C TRP A 327 18.93 -2.78 -11.48
N LYS A 328 20.12 -3.23 -11.87
CA LYS A 328 20.33 -4.05 -13.08
C LYS A 328 21.22 -5.26 -12.77
N ALA A 329 20.87 -6.42 -13.34
CA ALA A 329 21.79 -7.56 -13.37
C ALA A 329 22.79 -7.32 -14.51
N LEU A 330 24.04 -7.02 -14.15
CA LEU A 330 25.08 -6.71 -15.12
C LEU A 330 25.83 -8.00 -15.51
N PRO A 331 25.76 -8.46 -16.78
CA PRO A 331 26.47 -9.66 -17.23
C PRO A 331 27.99 -9.48 -17.22
N ARG A 332 28.47 -8.24 -17.30
CA ARG A 332 29.85 -7.81 -17.07
C ARG A 332 29.81 -6.57 -16.20
N ALA A 333 30.81 -6.37 -15.34
CA ALA A 333 30.92 -5.21 -14.45
C ALA A 333 31.27 -3.90 -15.20
N SER A 334 30.60 -3.63 -16.32
CA SER A 334 30.77 -2.45 -17.16
C SER A 334 29.44 -1.73 -17.32
N PRO A 335 29.36 -0.42 -17.03
CA PRO A 335 28.17 0.38 -17.29
C PRO A 335 27.87 0.45 -18.79
N ASN A 336 26.61 0.64 -19.16
CA ASN A 336 26.26 0.83 -20.57
C ASN A 336 26.59 2.28 -21.02
N MET A 337 26.61 2.51 -22.34
CA MET A 337 26.96 3.82 -22.89
C MET A 337 26.02 4.95 -22.45
N ASP A 338 24.74 4.65 -22.25
CA ASP A 338 23.75 5.65 -21.84
C ASP A 338 23.93 6.06 -20.37
N ASP A 339 24.24 5.10 -19.49
CA ASP A 339 24.58 5.35 -18.08
C ASP A 339 25.87 6.20 -18.00
N LEU A 340 26.88 5.93 -18.84
CA LEU A 340 28.11 6.74 -18.94
C LEU A 340 27.84 8.17 -19.44
N ARG A 341 27.00 8.33 -20.46
CA ARG A 341 26.58 9.65 -20.98
C ARG A 341 25.81 10.43 -19.92
N GLN A 342 24.92 9.76 -19.20
CA GLN A 342 24.15 10.36 -18.10
C GLN A 342 25.10 10.85 -16.99
N MET A 343 26.07 10.04 -16.60
CA MET A 343 27.08 10.42 -15.61
C MET A 343 27.95 11.59 -16.06
N PHE A 344 28.37 11.64 -17.33
CA PHE A 344 29.13 12.77 -17.87
C PHE A 344 28.35 14.09 -17.76
N VAL A 345 27.07 14.08 -18.15
CA VAL A 345 26.20 15.27 -18.03
C VAL A 345 26.04 15.70 -16.57
N TYR A 346 25.83 14.74 -15.67
CA TYR A 346 25.72 15.04 -14.24
C TYR A 346 27.01 15.61 -13.65
N ALA A 347 28.16 15.04 -13.98
CA ALA A 347 29.46 15.53 -13.52
C ALA A 347 29.68 16.98 -13.94
N GLN A 348 29.45 17.28 -15.22
CA GLN A 348 29.62 18.63 -15.77
C GLN A 348 28.67 19.64 -15.11
N PHE A 349 27.40 19.29 -14.93
CA PHE A 349 26.44 20.25 -14.41
C PHE A 349 26.44 20.40 -12.91
N PHE A 350 26.96 19.45 -12.14
CA PHE A 350 27.01 19.54 -10.68
C PHE A 350 28.40 19.89 -10.16
N ASP A 351 29.38 20.14 -11.03
CA ASP A 351 30.76 20.43 -10.65
C ASP A 351 31.38 19.26 -9.86
N ALA A 352 31.05 18.03 -10.29
CA ALA A 352 31.57 16.80 -9.69
C ALA A 352 32.74 16.24 -10.54
N PRO A 353 33.81 15.73 -9.88
CA PRO A 353 35.04 15.30 -10.54
C PRO A 353 34.88 14.02 -11.35
#